data_AF-A0A8D4UV35-F1
#
_entry.id   AF-A0A8D4UV35-F1
#
_cell.length_a   1.000
_cell.length_b   1.000
_cell.length_c   1.000
_cell.angle_alpha   90.00
_cell.angle_beta   90.00
_cell.angle_gamma   90.00
#
_symmetry.space_group_name_H-M   'P 1'
#
loop_
_entity.id
_entity.type
_entity.pdbx_description
1 polymer ?
#
loop_
_entity_poly.entity_id
_entity_poly.type
_entity_poly.pdbx_seq_one_letter_code
_entity_poly.pdbx_strand_id
1 'polypeptide(L)'
;MAMNFDIPDITENGEKAAAGGQRRKPRRIGALRLGDTLRAVSRHYTATLENKDEDKEAEFYSLSEGEEKASFYGMDVSVTGICIRKKKVAAIYVEMPTKDRDDFIKKLEEAEGSAEHANNMDIFADTVTSIFITIPAKGDSSFTTALMDSAEVKALSDNEAIKAEEEAKKGGLRHRIWKTYFDPVGRISRKAYLPKMLMVGAPAAFLFALTCFKPELFVGETNFFIAAFLILGTLCFISLISLGMRRLSDIGKSHLYYWAFFALLFVIHQAGEEFLGSQLNATRLIAVIFMLVVILLAFIPGDPKRNKYGPVPKE
;
A
#
# COMPACT_ATOMS: atom_id res chain seq x y z
N MET A 1 -16.43 4.53 -16.13
CA MET A 1 -16.54 4.67 -14.66
C MET A 1 -15.47 3.76 -14.07
N ALA A 2 -14.53 4.27 -13.25
CA ALA A 2 -13.44 3.42 -12.76
C ALA A 2 -13.97 2.43 -11.72
N MET A 3 -14.13 1.15 -12.08
CA MET A 3 -14.55 0.08 -11.16
C MET A 3 -13.43 -0.36 -10.21
N ASN A 4 -12.58 0.57 -9.78
CA ASN A 4 -11.54 0.30 -8.79
C ASN A 4 -12.09 0.69 -7.42
N PHE A 5 -12.87 -0.22 -6.85
CA PHE A 5 -13.37 -0.06 -5.49
C PHE A 5 -12.21 -0.23 -4.51
N ASP A 6 -11.87 0.82 -3.77
CA ASP A 6 -10.98 0.71 -2.61
C ASP A 6 -11.73 -0.05 -1.50
N ILE A 7 -11.62 -1.38 -1.53
CA ILE A 7 -12.28 -2.28 -0.57
C ILE A 7 -11.54 -2.22 0.78
N PRO A 8 -12.18 -1.76 1.86
CA PRO A 8 -11.56 -1.69 3.18
C PRO A 8 -11.31 -3.07 3.77
N ASP A 9 -10.35 -3.16 4.68
CA ASP A 9 -10.03 -4.39 5.41
C ASP A 9 -11.19 -4.74 6.37
N ILE A 10 -11.72 -5.96 6.27
CA ILE A 10 -12.79 -6.49 7.14
C ILE A 10 -12.27 -7.53 8.15
N THR A 11 -10.94 -7.61 8.36
CA THR A 11 -10.32 -8.69 9.15
C THR A 11 -10.73 -8.76 10.62
N GLU A 12 -11.20 -7.67 11.24
CA GLU A 12 -11.64 -7.67 12.65
C GLU A 12 -13.05 -8.24 12.89
N ASN A 13 -13.91 -8.35 11.88
CA ASN A 13 -15.35 -8.61 12.11
C ASN A 13 -15.81 -10.06 11.96
N GLY A 14 -14.91 -11.02 12.21
CA GLY A 14 -15.23 -12.44 12.22
C GLY A 14 -16.21 -12.90 13.31
N GLU A 15 -16.56 -12.04 14.28
CA GLU A 15 -17.32 -12.44 15.48
C GLU A 15 -18.77 -11.94 15.56
N LYS A 16 -19.27 -11.07 14.67
CA LYS A 16 -20.67 -10.61 14.73
C LYS A 16 -21.63 -11.49 13.94
N ALA A 17 -21.62 -12.79 14.22
CA ALA A 17 -22.84 -13.59 14.16
C ALA A 17 -23.65 -13.40 15.48
N ALA A 18 -23.89 -12.14 15.86
CA ALA A 18 -24.61 -11.79 17.08
C ALA A 18 -26.11 -11.62 16.80
N ALA A 19 -26.69 -12.53 16.05
CA ALA A 19 -28.13 -12.75 16.02
C ALA A 19 -28.37 -14.22 15.67
N GLY A 20 -28.80 -15.01 16.66
CA GLY A 20 -29.27 -16.38 16.48
C GLY A 20 -30.58 -16.42 15.68
N GLY A 21 -30.52 -16.07 14.39
CA GLY A 21 -31.67 -15.95 13.50
C GLY A 21 -31.37 -16.42 12.07
N GLN A 22 -31.24 -17.74 11.89
CA GLN A 22 -31.60 -18.59 10.74
C GLN A 22 -31.57 -18.13 9.26
N ARG A 23 -31.11 -16.94 8.87
CA ARG A 23 -31.09 -16.50 7.47
C ARG A 23 -29.68 -16.16 7.02
N ARG A 24 -29.11 -16.99 6.14
CA ARG A 24 -27.85 -16.67 5.45
C ARG A 24 -28.11 -15.52 4.48
N LYS A 25 -27.24 -14.51 4.49
CA LYS A 25 -27.21 -13.42 3.51
C LYS A 25 -27.34 -13.93 2.07
N PRO A 26 -28.04 -13.21 1.19
CA PRO A 26 -28.25 -13.61 -0.19
C PRO A 26 -26.91 -13.61 -0.94
N ARG A 27 -26.65 -14.68 -1.69
CA ARG A 27 -25.50 -14.78 -2.60
C ARG A 27 -25.85 -14.37 -4.03
N ARG A 28 -27.01 -13.74 -4.24
CA ARG A 28 -27.62 -13.53 -5.55
C ARG A 28 -28.21 -12.13 -5.65
N ILE A 29 -28.05 -11.49 -6.80
CA ILE A 29 -28.77 -10.28 -7.20
C ILE A 29 -29.36 -10.52 -8.58
N GLY A 30 -30.68 -10.38 -8.73
CA GLY A 30 -31.36 -10.70 -10.00
C GLY A 30 -31.02 -12.12 -10.48
N ALA A 31 -30.56 -12.29 -11.72
CA ALA A 31 -30.08 -13.56 -12.25
C ALA A 31 -28.66 -14.00 -11.79
N LEU A 32 -27.85 -13.09 -11.25
CA LEU A 32 -26.43 -13.34 -10.97
C LEU A 32 -26.17 -13.86 -9.57
N ARG A 33 -25.27 -14.84 -9.43
CA ARG A 33 -24.86 -15.39 -8.15
C ARG A 33 -23.35 -15.33 -7.95
N LEU A 34 -22.93 -15.08 -6.70
CA LEU A 34 -21.54 -15.30 -6.28
C LEU A 34 -21.14 -16.76 -6.52
N GLY A 35 -19.99 -16.96 -7.16
CA GLY A 35 -19.48 -18.27 -7.57
C GLY A 35 -19.85 -18.67 -9.00
N ASP A 36 -20.69 -17.91 -9.71
CA ASP A 36 -21.01 -18.17 -11.11
C ASP A 36 -19.77 -18.06 -12.00
N THR A 37 -19.81 -18.72 -13.15
CA THR A 37 -18.74 -18.58 -14.17
C THR A 37 -19.11 -17.47 -15.14
N LEU A 38 -18.12 -16.91 -15.85
CA LEU A 38 -18.37 -15.92 -16.91
C LEU A 38 -19.40 -16.46 -17.92
N ARG A 39 -19.34 -17.75 -18.26
CA ARG A 39 -20.31 -18.40 -19.16
C ARG A 39 -21.74 -18.35 -18.64
N ALA A 40 -21.95 -18.41 -17.33
CA ALA A 40 -23.28 -18.30 -16.73
C ALA A 40 -23.76 -16.84 -16.75
N VAL A 41 -22.88 -15.89 -16.44
CA VAL A 41 -23.14 -14.45 -16.53
C VAL A 41 -23.54 -14.05 -17.95
N SER A 42 -22.81 -14.53 -18.95
CA SER A 42 -23.04 -14.24 -20.38
C SER A 42 -24.38 -14.74 -20.93
N ARG A 43 -25.16 -15.53 -20.14
CA ARG A 43 -26.54 -15.90 -20.52
C ARG A 43 -27.55 -14.81 -20.22
N HIS A 44 -27.21 -13.89 -19.31
CA HIS A 44 -28.10 -12.87 -18.80
C HIS A 44 -27.63 -11.45 -19.14
N TYR A 45 -26.32 -11.25 -19.33
CA TYR A 45 -25.71 -9.95 -19.59
C TYR A 45 -24.59 -10.06 -20.61
N THR A 46 -24.38 -9.00 -21.39
CA THR A 46 -23.15 -8.82 -22.17
C THR A 46 -22.05 -8.35 -21.23
N ALA A 47 -20.98 -9.13 -21.09
CA ALA A 47 -19.87 -8.83 -20.18
C ALA A 47 -18.66 -8.30 -20.95
N THR A 48 -18.27 -7.05 -20.70
CA THR A 48 -17.11 -6.40 -21.33
C THR A 48 -15.98 -6.26 -20.32
N LEU A 49 -14.79 -6.76 -20.66
CA LEU A 49 -13.63 -6.66 -19.77
C LEU A 49 -13.14 -5.22 -19.71
N GLU A 50 -13.17 -4.60 -18.53
CA GLU A 50 -12.71 -3.24 -18.29
C GLU A 50 -11.28 -3.20 -17.74
N ASN A 51 -10.98 -4.13 -16.83
CA ASN A 51 -9.69 -4.15 -16.14
C ASN A 51 -9.30 -5.57 -15.73
N LYS A 52 -7.99 -5.82 -15.66
CA LYS A 52 -7.42 -7.06 -15.15
C LYS A 52 -6.33 -6.74 -14.14
N ASP A 53 -6.52 -7.22 -12.91
CA ASP A 53 -5.52 -7.21 -11.87
C ASP A 53 -4.80 -8.57 -11.89
N GLU A 54 -3.65 -8.60 -12.56
CA GLU A 54 -2.83 -9.81 -12.69
C GLU A 54 -2.29 -10.31 -11.35
N ASP A 55 -2.05 -9.40 -10.38
CA ASP A 55 -1.50 -9.74 -9.07
C ASP A 55 -2.55 -10.43 -8.20
N LYS A 56 -3.81 -9.98 -8.28
CA LYS A 56 -4.93 -10.55 -7.49
C LYS A 56 -5.64 -11.70 -8.20
N GLU A 57 -5.21 -12.04 -9.42
CA GLU A 57 -5.90 -12.97 -10.35
C GLU A 57 -7.38 -12.58 -10.55
N ALA A 58 -7.64 -11.28 -10.64
CA ALA A 58 -8.99 -10.71 -10.70
C ALA A 58 -9.25 -9.97 -12.02
N GLU A 59 -10.42 -10.20 -12.60
CA GLU A 59 -10.89 -9.60 -13.83
C GLU A 59 -12.18 -8.84 -13.55
N PHE A 60 -12.25 -7.57 -13.95
CA PHE A 60 -13.40 -6.71 -13.74
C PHE A 60 -14.14 -6.52 -15.06
N TYR A 61 -15.42 -6.84 -15.05
CA TYR A 61 -16.28 -6.75 -16.21
C TYR A 61 -17.40 -5.75 -15.97
N SER A 62 -17.62 -4.85 -16.92
CA SER A 62 -18.87 -4.10 -17.03
C SER A 62 -19.95 -4.98 -17.64
N LEU A 63 -21.18 -4.86 -17.13
CA LEU A 63 -22.33 -5.60 -17.62
C LEU A 63 -23.29 -4.65 -18.34
N SER A 64 -23.69 -5.02 -19.56
CA SER A 64 -24.64 -4.28 -20.38
C SER A 64 -25.72 -5.21 -20.95
N GLU A 65 -26.80 -4.62 -21.48
CA GLU A 65 -27.85 -5.32 -22.27
C GLU A 65 -28.48 -6.55 -21.59
N GLY A 66 -28.58 -6.56 -20.25
CA GLY A 66 -29.18 -7.66 -19.50
C GLY A 66 -30.51 -7.33 -18.85
N GLU A 67 -30.91 -8.14 -17.86
CA GLU A 67 -32.20 -7.96 -17.16
C GLU A 67 -32.34 -6.53 -16.62
N GLU A 68 -33.31 -5.79 -17.19
CA GLU A 68 -33.53 -4.35 -16.92
C GLU A 68 -33.96 -4.05 -15.48
N LYS A 69 -34.45 -5.06 -14.74
CA LYS A 69 -34.92 -4.91 -13.36
C LYS A 69 -34.45 -6.09 -12.50
N ALA A 70 -33.24 -5.98 -11.96
CA ALA A 70 -32.82 -6.86 -10.87
C ALA A 70 -33.40 -6.34 -9.55
N SER A 71 -33.72 -7.25 -8.63
CA SER A 71 -34.13 -6.88 -7.27
C SER A 71 -33.09 -7.31 -6.25
N PHE A 72 -32.82 -6.43 -5.28
CA PHE A 72 -31.99 -6.70 -4.12
C PHE A 72 -32.68 -6.18 -2.86
N TYR A 73 -32.90 -7.06 -1.87
CA TYR A 73 -33.70 -6.76 -0.67
C TYR A 73 -35.07 -6.10 -0.95
N GLY A 74 -35.71 -6.52 -2.07
CA GLY A 74 -37.02 -6.00 -2.47
C GLY A 74 -36.99 -4.55 -2.99
N MET A 75 -35.84 -4.08 -3.44
CA MET A 75 -35.67 -2.81 -4.16
C MET A 75 -35.14 -3.07 -5.56
N ASP A 76 -35.55 -2.24 -6.52
CA ASP A 76 -35.06 -2.32 -7.89
C ASP A 76 -33.64 -1.77 -7.96
N VAL A 77 -32.73 -2.56 -8.53
CA VAL A 77 -31.31 -2.22 -8.66
C VAL A 77 -30.83 -2.40 -10.08
N SER A 78 -29.91 -1.56 -10.51
CA SER A 78 -29.25 -1.68 -11.82
C SER A 78 -27.94 -2.43 -11.65
N VAL A 79 -27.82 -3.61 -12.25
CA VAL A 79 -26.56 -4.37 -12.24
C VAL A 79 -25.58 -3.71 -13.19
N THR A 80 -24.42 -3.28 -12.69
CA THR A 80 -23.44 -2.48 -13.46
C THR A 80 -22.17 -3.26 -13.79
N GLY A 81 -21.78 -4.22 -12.96
CA GLY A 81 -20.54 -4.96 -13.18
C GLY A 81 -20.35 -6.17 -12.28
N ILE A 82 -19.30 -6.94 -12.57
CA ILE A 82 -18.84 -8.06 -11.75
C ILE A 82 -17.32 -8.09 -11.64
N CYS A 83 -16.83 -8.69 -10.55
CA CYS A 83 -15.44 -9.11 -10.41
C CYS A 83 -15.38 -10.64 -10.50
N ILE A 84 -14.51 -11.17 -11.36
CA ILE A 84 -14.22 -12.60 -11.47
C ILE A 84 -12.82 -12.84 -10.93
N ARG A 85 -12.70 -13.77 -9.98
CA ARG A 85 -11.42 -14.27 -9.48
C ARG A 85 -11.40 -15.79 -9.55
N LYS A 86 -10.27 -16.37 -9.98
CA LYS A 86 -10.14 -17.84 -10.16
C LYS A 86 -11.30 -18.45 -10.96
N LYS A 87 -11.73 -17.75 -12.03
CA LYS A 87 -12.83 -18.12 -12.95
C LYS A 87 -14.24 -18.13 -12.34
N LYS A 88 -14.42 -17.56 -11.14
CA LYS A 88 -15.71 -17.45 -10.46
C LYS A 88 -16.03 -16.00 -10.08
N VAL A 89 -17.31 -15.63 -10.12
CA VAL A 89 -17.77 -14.30 -9.68
C VAL A 89 -17.50 -14.16 -8.18
N ALA A 90 -16.63 -13.22 -7.83
CA ALA A 90 -16.25 -12.85 -6.47
C ALA A 90 -17.02 -11.63 -5.97
N ALA A 91 -17.45 -10.75 -6.88
CA ALA A 91 -18.23 -9.55 -6.56
C ALA A 91 -19.30 -9.27 -7.62
N ILE A 92 -20.43 -8.72 -7.19
CA ILE A 92 -21.48 -8.16 -8.04
C ILE A 92 -21.69 -6.70 -7.64
N TYR A 93 -21.59 -5.80 -8.61
CA TYR A 93 -21.77 -4.37 -8.43
C TYR A 93 -23.13 -3.94 -8.97
N VAL A 94 -23.86 -3.16 -8.17
CA VAL A 94 -25.14 -2.58 -8.54
C VAL A 94 -25.19 -1.11 -8.18
N GLU A 95 -26.01 -0.36 -8.91
CA GLU A 95 -26.30 1.04 -8.64
C GLU A 95 -27.78 1.24 -8.30
N MET A 96 -28.01 2.19 -7.40
CA MET A 96 -29.33 2.66 -6.99
C MET A 96 -29.34 4.19 -6.90
N PRO A 97 -30.50 4.85 -7.08
CA PRO A 97 -30.62 6.30 -6.92
C PRO A 97 -30.31 6.74 -5.48
N THR A 98 -29.60 7.87 -5.32
CA THR A 98 -29.21 8.41 -4.00
C THR A 98 -30.39 8.60 -3.04
N LYS A 99 -31.57 8.95 -3.57
CA LYS A 99 -32.82 9.11 -2.79
C LYS A 99 -33.27 7.83 -2.08
N ASP A 100 -32.88 6.66 -2.57
CA ASP A 100 -33.34 5.36 -2.09
C ASP A 100 -32.36 4.76 -1.06
N ARG A 101 -31.25 5.45 -0.78
CA ARG A 101 -30.15 4.97 0.07
C ARG A 101 -30.59 4.74 1.51
N ASP A 102 -31.29 5.69 2.11
CA ASP A 102 -31.66 5.62 3.53
C ASP A 102 -32.69 4.49 3.76
N ASP A 103 -33.66 4.35 2.85
CA ASP A 103 -34.62 3.26 2.86
C ASP A 103 -33.94 1.89 2.66
N PHE A 104 -32.93 1.83 1.79
CA PHE A 104 -32.16 0.62 1.54
C PHE A 104 -31.32 0.20 2.76
N ILE A 105 -30.64 1.15 3.41
CA ILE A 105 -29.89 0.90 4.65
C ILE A 105 -30.81 0.42 5.74
N LYS A 106 -31.98 1.06 5.93
CA LYS A 106 -32.93 0.64 6.95
C LYS A 106 -33.42 -0.80 6.73
N LYS A 107 -33.72 -1.18 5.49
CA LYS A 107 -34.07 -2.58 5.15
C LYS A 107 -32.94 -3.55 5.42
N LEU A 108 -31.69 -3.15 5.16
CA LEU A 108 -30.52 -3.96 5.48
C LEU A 108 -30.30 -4.07 6.98
N GLU A 109 -30.51 -3.01 7.75
CA GLU A 109 -30.41 -3.06 9.20
C GLU A 109 -31.48 -3.96 9.84
N GLU A 110 -32.71 -3.91 9.32
CA GLU A 110 -33.80 -4.80 9.73
C GLU A 110 -33.50 -6.27 9.38
N ALA A 111 -32.79 -6.54 8.29
CA ALA A 111 -32.52 -7.90 7.82
C ALA A 111 -31.21 -8.51 8.34
N GLU A 112 -30.16 -7.69 8.50
CA GLU A 112 -28.77 -8.11 8.69
C GLU A 112 -28.12 -7.55 9.97
N GLY A 113 -28.83 -6.69 10.70
CA GLY A 113 -28.31 -6.01 11.90
C GLY A 113 -27.57 -4.71 11.58
N SER A 114 -26.99 -4.06 12.60
CA SER A 114 -26.45 -2.71 12.45
C SER A 114 -25.24 -2.63 11.52
N ALA A 115 -25.21 -1.59 10.68
CA ALA A 115 -24.08 -1.30 9.80
C ALA A 115 -22.80 -0.98 10.59
N GLU A 116 -21.66 -1.32 10.00
CA GLU A 116 -20.37 -0.75 10.38
C GLU A 116 -20.05 0.44 9.48
N HIS A 117 -19.76 1.58 10.10
CA HIS A 117 -19.46 2.81 9.37
C HIS A 117 -17.94 2.95 9.17
N ALA A 118 -17.50 2.90 7.91
CA ALA A 118 -16.15 3.27 7.49
C ALA A 118 -16.18 4.63 6.76
N ASN A 119 -15.03 5.30 6.62
CA ASN A 119 -14.94 6.71 6.19
C ASN A 119 -15.87 7.09 5.00
N ASN A 120 -15.96 6.24 3.97
CA ASN A 120 -16.74 6.52 2.76
C ASN A 120 -17.78 5.42 2.44
N MET A 121 -18.07 4.51 3.38
CA MET A 121 -19.00 3.40 3.11
C MET A 121 -19.62 2.80 4.37
N ASP A 122 -20.79 2.22 4.19
CA ASP A 122 -21.45 1.36 5.17
C ASP A 122 -21.23 -0.10 4.81
N ILE A 123 -20.87 -0.90 5.81
CA ILE A 123 -20.43 -2.29 5.66
C ILE A 123 -21.35 -3.21 6.46
N PHE A 124 -21.88 -4.22 5.78
CA PHE A 124 -22.60 -5.33 6.40
C PHE A 124 -21.85 -6.63 6.12
N ALA A 125 -20.82 -6.90 6.92
CA ALA A 125 -20.00 -8.11 6.78
C ALA A 125 -20.59 -9.29 7.57
N ASP A 126 -20.41 -10.51 7.05
CA ASP A 126 -20.57 -11.77 7.79
C ASP A 126 -19.45 -12.73 7.34
N THR A 127 -19.36 -13.92 7.93
CA THR A 127 -18.40 -14.97 7.63
C THR A 127 -18.42 -15.46 6.17
N VAL A 128 -19.56 -15.33 5.46
CA VAL A 128 -19.75 -15.86 4.10
C VAL A 128 -19.88 -14.77 3.03
N THR A 129 -20.58 -13.67 3.31
CA THR A 129 -20.78 -12.58 2.34
C THR A 129 -20.74 -11.22 3.00
N SER A 130 -20.20 -10.25 2.28
CA SER A 130 -20.14 -8.85 2.69
C SER A 130 -20.88 -7.97 1.69
N ILE A 131 -21.63 -7.00 2.20
CA ILE A 131 -22.28 -5.96 1.42
C ILE A 131 -21.60 -4.64 1.76
N PHE A 132 -21.13 -3.94 0.73
CA PHE A 132 -20.51 -2.62 0.84
C PHE A 132 -21.37 -1.59 0.12
N ILE A 133 -21.63 -0.46 0.78
CA ILE A 133 -22.49 0.60 0.24
C ILE A 133 -21.72 1.91 0.29
N THR A 134 -21.49 2.54 -0.85
CA THR A 134 -20.79 3.83 -0.88
C THR A 134 -21.64 4.95 -0.27
N ILE A 135 -20.99 5.88 0.43
CA ILE A 135 -21.59 7.17 0.78
C ILE A 135 -21.41 8.09 -0.45
N PRO A 136 -22.49 8.48 -1.15
CA PRO A 136 -22.41 9.33 -2.33
C PRO A 136 -21.86 10.73 -1.96
N ALA A 137 -21.04 11.31 -2.83
CA ALA A 137 -20.56 12.67 -2.66
C ALA A 137 -21.67 13.69 -2.96
N LYS A 138 -21.47 14.94 -2.54
CA LYS A 138 -22.45 16.02 -2.73
C LYS A 138 -22.62 16.31 -4.23
N GLY A 139 -23.70 15.79 -4.82
CA GLY A 139 -24.03 15.95 -6.24
C GLY A 139 -24.23 14.63 -7.00
N ASP A 140 -23.90 13.48 -6.40
CA ASP A 140 -24.05 12.18 -7.05
C ASP A 140 -25.53 11.76 -7.12
N SER A 141 -25.97 11.34 -8.31
CA SER A 141 -27.34 10.89 -8.55
C SER A 141 -27.60 9.43 -8.16
N SER A 142 -26.54 8.63 -8.06
CA SER A 142 -26.59 7.22 -7.66
C SER A 142 -25.52 6.90 -6.61
N PHE A 143 -25.76 5.83 -5.87
CA PHE A 143 -24.77 5.18 -5.01
C PHE A 143 -24.58 3.74 -5.46
N THR A 144 -23.37 3.22 -5.24
CA THR A 144 -23.01 1.87 -5.65
C THR A 144 -23.01 0.93 -4.45
N THR A 145 -23.55 -0.26 -4.65
CA THR A 145 -23.55 -1.35 -3.69
C THR A 145 -22.79 -2.54 -4.28
N ALA A 146 -21.87 -3.12 -3.53
CA ALA A 146 -21.13 -4.31 -3.91
C ALA A 146 -21.51 -5.47 -2.99
N LEU A 147 -21.98 -6.57 -3.57
CA LEU A 147 -22.15 -7.85 -2.88
C LEU A 147 -20.93 -8.73 -3.19
N MET A 148 -20.21 -9.18 -2.16
CA MET A 148 -18.96 -9.90 -2.31
C MET A 148 -18.90 -11.15 -1.42
N ASP A 149 -18.10 -12.13 -1.82
CA ASP A 149 -17.74 -13.27 -0.97
C ASP A 149 -16.68 -12.82 0.06
N SER A 150 -16.96 -12.96 1.37
CA SER A 150 -16.10 -12.42 2.43
C SER A 150 -14.67 -12.97 2.40
N ALA A 151 -14.48 -14.20 1.92
CA ALA A 151 -13.15 -14.78 1.74
C ALA A 151 -12.38 -14.11 0.59
N GLU A 152 -13.11 -13.69 -0.45
CA GLU A 152 -12.53 -13.00 -1.61
C GLU A 152 -12.27 -11.53 -1.31
N VAL A 153 -13.10 -10.87 -0.50
CA VAL A 153 -12.84 -9.50 -0.01
C VAL A 153 -11.47 -9.40 0.65
N LYS A 154 -11.12 -10.34 1.54
CA LYS A 154 -9.81 -10.36 2.23
C LYS A 154 -8.63 -10.49 1.28
N ALA A 155 -8.85 -11.12 0.13
CA ALA A 155 -7.81 -11.33 -0.87
C ALA A 155 -7.77 -10.23 -1.94
N LEU A 156 -8.86 -9.48 -2.10
CA LEU A 156 -8.96 -8.29 -2.95
C LEU A 156 -8.51 -7.02 -2.23
N SER A 157 -8.64 -6.97 -0.90
CA SER A 157 -8.15 -5.88 -0.05
C SER A 157 -6.62 -5.91 0.07
N ASP A 158 -5.96 -4.77 -0.18
CA ASP A 158 -4.52 -4.59 0.06
C ASP A 158 -4.25 -4.38 1.56
N ASN A 159 -4.48 -5.44 2.36
CA ASN A 159 -4.40 -5.43 3.82
C ASN A 159 -3.09 -4.84 4.36
N GLU A 160 -1.97 -4.97 3.62
CA GLU A 160 -0.68 -4.41 4.02
C GLU A 160 -0.60 -2.89 3.86
N ALA A 161 -1.21 -2.33 2.82
CA ALA A 161 -1.23 -0.88 2.59
C ALA A 161 -2.17 -0.18 3.60
N ILE A 162 -3.31 -0.79 3.89
CA ILE A 162 -4.31 -0.27 4.84
C ILE A 162 -3.76 -0.34 6.27
N LYS A 163 -3.19 -1.48 6.70
CA LYS A 163 -2.53 -1.59 8.01
C LYS A 163 -1.37 -0.62 8.16
N ALA A 164 -0.57 -0.41 7.10
CA ALA A 164 0.52 0.56 7.13
C ALA A 164 0.03 2.01 7.25
N GLU A 165 -1.13 2.36 6.67
CA GLU A 165 -1.78 3.67 6.82
C GLU A 165 -2.41 3.85 8.21
N GLU A 166 -3.04 2.82 8.76
CA GLU A 166 -3.64 2.85 10.10
C GLU A 166 -2.60 2.88 11.22
N GLU A 167 -1.53 2.10 11.11
CA GLU A 167 -0.38 2.16 12.02
C GLU A 167 0.31 3.53 11.95
N ALA A 168 0.41 4.13 10.76
CA ALA A 168 0.95 5.49 10.62
C ALA A 168 0.06 6.54 11.28
N LYS A 169 -1.26 6.34 11.32
CA LYS A 169 -2.22 7.20 12.03
C LYS A 169 -2.16 7.02 13.55
N LYS A 170 -2.00 5.79 14.04
CA LYS A 170 -1.90 5.46 15.49
C LYS A 170 -0.51 5.74 16.09
N GLY A 171 0.55 5.77 15.27
CA GLY A 171 1.92 5.98 15.71
C GLY A 171 2.28 7.43 16.07
N GLY A 172 2.81 7.64 17.28
CA GLY A 172 3.33 8.94 17.73
C GLY A 172 4.58 9.42 16.96
N LEU A 173 5.06 10.63 17.28
CA LEU A 173 6.16 11.31 16.56
C LEU A 173 7.41 10.42 16.40
N ARG A 174 7.80 9.69 17.45
CA ARG A 174 8.95 8.77 17.43
C ARG A 174 8.78 7.64 16.42
N HIS A 175 7.58 7.05 16.35
CA HIS A 175 7.28 5.97 15.40
C HIS A 175 7.34 6.48 13.96
N ARG A 176 6.83 7.70 13.69
CA ARG A 176 6.93 8.31 12.36
C ARG A 176 8.38 8.58 11.96
N ILE A 177 9.21 9.09 12.86
CA ILE A 177 10.64 9.31 12.60
C ILE A 177 11.34 7.98 12.31
N TRP A 178 11.10 6.95 13.12
CA TRP A 178 11.65 5.62 12.91
C TRP A 178 11.23 5.03 11.56
N LYS A 179 9.93 5.02 11.26
CA LYS A 179 9.40 4.55 9.98
C LYS A 179 9.96 5.36 8.81
N THR A 180 10.16 6.67 8.96
CA THR A 180 10.61 7.55 7.88
C THR A 180 12.10 7.42 7.56
N TYR A 181 12.94 7.22 8.58
CA TYR A 181 14.39 7.31 8.44
C TYR A 181 15.12 6.02 8.74
N PHE A 182 14.59 5.12 9.56
CA PHE A 182 15.32 3.94 10.04
C PHE A 182 14.77 2.61 9.51
N ASP A 183 13.50 2.55 9.10
CA ASP A 183 12.89 1.34 8.53
C ASP A 183 13.28 1.13 7.06
N PRO A 184 14.11 0.15 6.69
CA PRO A 184 14.56 -0.01 5.31
C PRO A 184 13.51 -0.63 4.37
N VAL A 185 12.35 -1.03 4.90
CA VAL A 185 11.31 -1.74 4.16
C VAL A 185 10.39 -0.76 3.44
N GLY A 186 9.98 -1.13 2.23
CA GLY A 186 9.02 -0.38 1.43
C GLY A 186 9.65 0.39 0.26
N ARG A 187 8.83 1.21 -0.38
CA ARG A 187 9.20 2.03 -1.54
C ARG A 187 9.06 3.51 -1.22
N ILE A 188 9.89 4.33 -1.88
CA ILE A 188 9.84 5.78 -1.73
C ILE A 188 9.95 6.48 -3.08
N SER A 189 9.06 7.44 -3.35
CA SER A 189 9.07 8.24 -4.58
C SER A 189 10.30 9.15 -4.63
N ARG A 190 10.72 9.57 -5.84
CA ARG A 190 11.83 10.52 -6.02
C ARG A 190 11.59 11.84 -5.28
N LYS A 191 10.37 12.37 -5.41
CA LYS A 191 9.93 13.63 -4.79
C LYS A 191 10.02 13.58 -3.25
N ALA A 192 9.68 12.43 -2.64
CA ALA A 192 9.79 12.24 -1.21
C ALA A 192 11.22 11.88 -0.75
N TYR A 193 12.00 11.20 -1.60
CA TYR A 193 13.36 10.77 -1.29
C TYR A 193 14.33 11.95 -1.19
N LEU A 194 14.32 12.84 -2.20
CA LEU A 194 15.27 13.96 -2.29
C LEU A 194 15.29 14.85 -1.02
N PRO A 195 14.16 15.38 -0.51
CA PRO A 195 14.19 16.23 0.68
C PRO A 195 14.61 15.47 1.94
N LYS A 196 14.22 14.19 2.09
CA LYS A 196 14.60 13.37 3.24
C LYS A 196 16.08 13.02 3.23
N MET A 197 16.62 12.69 2.05
CA MET A 197 18.03 12.45 1.83
C MET A 197 18.84 13.72 2.13
N LEU A 198 18.40 14.90 1.68
CA LEU A 198 19.08 16.16 1.99
C LEU A 198 19.05 16.50 3.48
N MET A 199 17.91 16.27 4.17
CA MET A 199 17.77 16.53 5.60
C MET A 199 18.77 15.77 6.46
N VAL A 200 19.14 14.55 6.04
CA VAL A 200 20.10 13.68 6.75
C VAL A 200 21.51 13.81 6.17
N GLY A 201 21.60 13.98 4.85
CA GLY A 201 22.84 14.07 4.09
C GLY A 201 23.61 15.37 4.36
N ALA A 202 22.92 16.49 4.58
CA ALA A 202 23.58 17.75 4.93
C ALA A 202 24.31 17.67 6.29
N PRO A 203 23.68 17.20 7.39
CA PRO A 203 24.40 16.90 8.63
C PRO A 203 25.54 15.90 8.45
N ALA A 204 25.35 14.82 7.69
CA ALA A 204 26.39 13.84 7.42
C ALA A 204 27.61 14.45 6.71
N ALA A 205 27.37 15.25 5.67
CA ALA A 205 28.41 15.94 4.92
C ALA A 205 29.12 17.00 5.78
N PHE A 206 28.40 17.70 6.65
CA PHE A 206 28.98 18.66 7.58
C PHE A 206 29.89 17.97 8.61
N LEU A 207 29.43 16.88 9.22
CA LEU A 207 30.26 16.07 10.12
C LEU A 207 31.51 15.55 9.41
N PHE A 208 31.35 15.02 8.20
CA PHE A 208 32.47 14.56 7.39
C PHE A 208 33.47 15.68 7.10
N ALA A 209 33.00 16.87 6.72
CA ALA A 209 33.84 18.03 6.48
C ALA A 209 34.65 18.43 7.73
N LEU A 210 34.04 18.36 8.92
CA LEU A 210 34.78 18.62 10.17
C LEU A 210 35.95 17.67 10.37
N THR A 211 35.83 16.39 10.01
CA THR A 211 36.94 15.42 10.10
C THR A 211 38.08 15.70 9.12
N CYS A 212 37.82 16.47 8.06
CA CYS A 212 38.81 16.83 7.05
C CYS A 212 39.46 18.18 7.37
N PHE A 213 38.67 19.19 7.73
CA PHE A 213 39.15 20.57 7.90
C PHE A 213 39.54 20.92 9.33
N LYS A 214 38.98 20.23 10.33
CA LYS A 214 39.29 20.46 11.75
C LYS A 214 39.56 19.14 12.48
N PRO A 215 40.58 18.36 12.05
CA PRO A 215 40.92 17.10 12.70
C PRO A 215 41.31 17.26 14.18
N GLU A 216 41.79 18.45 14.56
CA GLU A 216 42.14 18.81 15.94
C GLU A 216 40.97 18.66 16.93
N LEU A 217 39.72 18.79 16.46
CA LEU A 217 38.52 18.60 17.28
C LEU A 217 38.32 17.14 17.70
N PHE A 218 39.04 16.19 17.10
CA PHE A 218 38.88 14.75 17.29
C PHE A 218 40.10 14.11 17.99
N VAL A 219 40.89 14.89 18.72
CA VAL A 219 42.04 14.40 19.48
C VAL A 219 41.65 14.12 20.93
N GLY A 220 42.12 13.00 21.50
CA GLY A 220 41.91 12.59 22.90
C GLY A 220 40.83 11.52 23.11
N GLU A 221 41.08 10.56 24.00
CA GLU A 221 40.25 9.35 24.18
C GLU A 221 38.83 9.61 24.75
N THR A 222 38.61 10.74 25.42
CA THR A 222 37.34 11.12 26.06
C THR A 222 36.82 12.48 25.56
N ASN A 223 36.99 12.72 24.26
CA ASN A 223 36.54 13.95 23.65
C ASN A 223 35.04 13.86 23.29
N PHE A 224 34.24 14.76 23.87
CA PHE A 224 32.80 14.86 23.60
C PHE A 224 32.47 14.98 22.10
N PHE A 225 33.32 15.65 21.32
CA PHE A 225 33.15 15.78 19.87
C PHE A 225 33.30 14.43 19.15
N ILE A 226 34.17 13.54 19.61
CA ILE A 226 34.31 12.18 19.06
C ILE A 226 33.04 11.38 19.36
N ALA A 227 32.56 11.41 20.61
CA ALA A 227 31.35 10.68 21.00
C ALA A 227 30.10 11.19 20.23
N ALA A 228 29.93 12.51 20.14
CA ALA A 228 28.86 13.13 19.38
C ALA A 228 28.94 12.79 17.88
N PHE A 229 30.15 12.80 17.31
CA PHE A 229 30.38 12.41 15.92
C PHE A 229 30.05 10.95 15.65
N LEU A 230 30.46 10.03 16.53
CA LEU A 230 30.13 8.61 16.39
C LEU A 230 28.63 8.37 16.44
N ILE A 231 27.92 8.97 17.41
CA ILE A 231 26.47 8.79 17.55
C ILE A 231 25.74 9.43 16.36
N LEU A 232 25.98 10.72 16.09
CA LEU A 232 25.26 11.47 15.06
C LEU A 232 25.62 10.95 13.66
N GLY A 233 26.89 10.62 13.43
CA GLY A 233 27.37 10.03 12.19
C GLY A 233 26.75 8.65 11.93
N THR A 234 26.69 7.79 12.95
CA THR A 234 26.05 6.46 12.81
C THR A 234 24.55 6.59 12.54
N LEU A 235 23.85 7.50 13.23
CA LEU A 235 22.43 7.75 12.97
C LEU A 235 22.19 8.27 11.55
N CYS A 236 23.03 9.19 11.07
CA CYS A 236 22.94 9.66 9.69
C CYS A 236 23.22 8.54 8.68
N PHE A 237 24.24 7.72 8.95
CA PHE A 237 24.63 6.63 8.06
C PHE A 237 23.53 5.56 7.94
N ILE A 238 23.00 5.06 9.06
CA ILE A 238 21.90 4.09 9.08
C ILE A 238 20.68 4.68 8.36
N SER A 239 20.40 5.96 8.57
CA SER A 239 19.27 6.64 7.94
C SER A 239 19.41 6.76 6.42
N LEU A 240 20.59 7.15 5.93
CA LEU A 240 20.87 7.20 4.49
C LEU A 240 20.84 5.81 3.85
N ILE A 241 21.32 4.77 4.54
CA ILE A 241 21.19 3.38 4.09
C ILE A 241 19.72 2.98 3.97
N SER A 242 18.91 3.26 4.99
CA SER A 242 17.47 2.95 5.00
C SER A 242 16.73 3.62 3.85
N LEU A 243 16.99 4.91 3.62
CA LEU A 243 16.42 5.67 2.50
C LEU A 243 16.91 5.11 1.16
N GLY A 244 18.21 4.84 1.02
CA GLY A 244 18.80 4.28 -0.19
C GLY A 244 18.25 2.91 -0.55
N MET A 245 18.04 2.04 0.45
CA MET A 245 17.39 0.73 0.27
C MET A 245 15.96 0.87 -0.24
N ARG A 246 15.16 1.77 0.34
CA ARG A 246 13.78 2.00 -0.14
C ARG A 246 13.75 2.57 -1.55
N ARG A 247 14.74 3.38 -1.93
CA ARG A 247 14.87 3.91 -3.30
C ARG A 247 15.29 2.81 -4.28
N LEU A 248 16.22 1.94 -3.90
CA LEU A 248 16.58 0.75 -4.69
C LEU A 248 15.43 -0.24 -4.82
N SER A 249 14.62 -0.39 -3.77
CA SER A 249 13.41 -1.22 -3.77
C SER A 249 12.35 -0.64 -4.71
N ASP A 250 12.23 0.69 -4.79
CA ASP A 250 11.38 1.34 -5.79
C ASP A 250 11.86 1.11 -7.22
N ILE A 251 13.17 1.01 -7.45
CA ILE A 251 13.76 0.70 -8.77
C ILE A 251 13.60 -0.80 -9.14
N GLY A 252 13.16 -1.65 -8.20
CA GLY A 252 12.95 -3.09 -8.44
C GLY A 252 14.25 -3.92 -8.43
N LYS A 253 15.36 -3.36 -7.93
CA LYS A 253 16.71 -3.93 -8.05
C LYS A 253 17.42 -4.14 -6.69
N SER A 254 16.71 -4.13 -5.57
CA SER A 254 17.36 -3.90 -4.27
C SER A 254 18.29 -5.00 -3.76
N HIS A 255 17.96 -6.29 -3.88
CA HIS A 255 18.72 -7.31 -3.17
C HIS A 255 20.14 -7.53 -3.75
N LEU A 256 20.28 -7.71 -5.07
CA LEU A 256 21.59 -8.03 -5.67
C LEU A 256 22.55 -6.83 -5.69
N TYR A 257 22.03 -5.64 -5.99
CA TYR A 257 22.87 -4.45 -6.14
C TYR A 257 23.38 -3.92 -4.80
N TYR A 258 22.62 -4.10 -3.71
CA TYR A 258 23.07 -3.76 -2.37
C TYR A 258 24.29 -4.61 -1.95
N TRP A 259 24.21 -5.93 -2.08
CA TRP A 259 25.32 -6.82 -1.72
C TRP A 259 26.56 -6.55 -2.57
N ALA A 260 26.40 -6.32 -3.88
CA ALA A 260 27.50 -5.95 -4.75
C ALA A 260 28.15 -4.61 -4.34
N PHE A 261 27.34 -3.62 -3.96
CA PHE A 261 27.83 -2.32 -3.53
C PHE A 261 28.60 -2.40 -2.21
N PHE A 262 28.07 -3.10 -1.19
CA PHE A 262 28.79 -3.26 0.08
C PHE A 262 30.04 -4.12 -0.06
N ALA A 263 30.02 -5.15 -0.92
CA ALA A 263 31.22 -5.92 -1.24
C ALA A 263 32.30 -5.03 -1.88
N LEU A 264 31.94 -4.13 -2.79
CA LEU A 264 32.87 -3.17 -3.38
C LEU A 264 33.47 -2.23 -2.32
N LEU A 265 32.63 -1.65 -1.45
CA LEU A 265 33.12 -0.79 -0.36
C LEU A 265 34.05 -1.55 0.59
N PHE A 266 33.75 -2.82 0.87
CA PHE A 266 34.58 -3.67 1.71
C PHE A 266 35.95 -3.94 1.07
N VAL A 267 36.01 -4.22 -0.23
CA VAL A 267 37.28 -4.38 -0.96
C VAL A 267 38.11 -3.10 -0.90
N ILE A 268 37.49 -1.93 -1.09
CA ILE A 268 38.17 -0.64 -0.98
C ILE A 268 38.71 -0.42 0.44
N HIS A 269 37.95 -0.81 1.46
CA HIS A 269 38.39 -0.71 2.86
C HIS A 269 39.59 -1.61 3.12
N GLN A 270 39.53 -2.87 2.71
CA GLN A 270 40.57 -3.86 2.97
C GLN A 270 41.86 -3.56 2.20
N ALA A 271 41.75 -3.11 0.95
CA ALA A 271 42.89 -2.76 0.11
C ALA A 271 43.39 -1.32 0.33
N GLY A 272 42.66 -0.54 1.12
CA GLY A 272 42.87 0.91 1.26
C GLY A 272 44.21 1.30 1.86
N GLU A 273 44.76 0.52 2.77
CA GLU A 273 46.08 0.80 3.36
C GLU A 273 47.22 0.60 2.35
N GLU A 274 47.10 -0.42 1.50
CA GLU A 274 48.08 -0.75 0.47
C GLU A 274 48.03 0.25 -0.71
N PHE A 275 46.82 0.66 -1.13
CA PHE A 275 46.66 1.54 -2.30
C PHE A 275 46.60 3.04 -1.98
N LEU A 276 46.14 3.43 -0.78
CA LEU A 276 45.92 4.85 -0.42
C LEU A 276 46.86 5.33 0.70
N GLY A 277 47.77 4.46 1.16
CA GLY A 277 48.80 4.75 2.16
C GLY A 277 48.27 5.04 3.57
N SER A 278 46.95 4.96 3.77
CA SER A 278 46.30 5.19 5.07
C SER A 278 44.87 4.65 5.08
N GLN A 279 44.53 3.93 6.14
CA GLN A 279 43.16 3.51 6.45
C GLN A 279 42.17 4.68 6.54
N LEU A 280 42.65 5.86 6.97
CA LEU A 280 41.82 7.07 7.07
C LEU A 280 41.41 7.59 5.68
N ASN A 281 42.34 7.55 4.71
CA ASN A 281 42.06 7.96 3.34
C ASN A 281 41.10 7.00 2.64
N ALA A 282 41.23 5.69 2.90
CA ALA A 282 40.29 4.68 2.42
C ALA A 282 38.87 4.92 2.96
N THR A 283 38.74 5.17 4.26
CA THR A 283 37.47 5.49 4.91
C THR A 283 36.84 6.77 4.34
N ARG A 284 37.65 7.82 4.09
CA ARG A 284 37.18 9.06 3.47
C ARG A 284 36.68 8.84 2.04
N LEU A 285 37.41 8.04 1.25
CA LEU A 285 37.01 7.69 -0.11
C LEU A 285 35.70 6.92 -0.13
N ILE A 286 35.53 5.92 0.75
CA ILE A 286 34.30 5.16 0.93
C ILE A 286 33.12 6.07 1.25
N ALA A 287 33.30 7.02 2.18
CA ALA A 287 32.25 7.97 2.55
C ALA A 287 31.81 8.85 1.36
N VAL A 288 32.76 9.32 0.55
CA VAL A 288 32.46 10.10 -0.66
C VAL A 288 31.71 9.26 -1.69
N ILE A 289 32.19 8.04 -1.97
CA ILE A 289 31.53 7.10 -2.90
C ILE A 289 30.11 6.81 -2.43
N PHE A 290 29.93 6.54 -1.13
CA PHE A 290 28.62 6.28 -0.53
C PHE A 290 27.66 7.46 -0.73
N MET A 291 28.09 8.69 -0.40
CA MET A 291 27.27 9.89 -0.58
C MET A 291 26.89 10.12 -2.05
N LEU A 292 27.83 9.93 -2.97
CA LEU A 292 27.56 10.06 -4.40
C LEU A 292 26.52 9.05 -4.87
N VAL A 293 26.64 7.78 -4.47
CA VAL A 293 25.67 6.75 -4.84
C VAL A 293 24.28 7.07 -4.29
N VAL A 294 24.18 7.47 -3.02
CA VAL A 294 22.92 7.89 -2.40
C VAL A 294 22.28 9.07 -3.14
N ILE A 295 23.07 10.03 -3.62
CA ILE A 295 22.57 11.16 -4.42
C ILE A 295 22.10 10.68 -5.80
N LEU A 296 22.88 9.82 -6.48
CA LEU A 296 22.54 9.31 -7.81
C LEU A 296 21.20 8.56 -7.83
N LEU A 297 20.85 7.87 -6.75
CA LEU A 297 19.56 7.17 -6.61
C LEU A 297 18.34 8.12 -6.73
N ALA A 298 18.50 9.42 -6.47
CA ALA A 298 17.43 10.40 -6.62
C ALA A 298 17.02 10.62 -8.09
N PHE A 299 17.94 10.38 -9.04
CA PHE A 299 17.73 10.68 -10.46
C PHE A 299 17.20 9.50 -11.26
N ILE A 300 17.39 8.27 -10.77
CA ILE A 300 16.92 7.05 -11.44
C ILE A 300 15.39 6.95 -11.29
N PRO A 301 14.60 6.76 -12.36
CA PRO A 301 13.16 6.57 -12.25
C PRO A 301 12.81 5.27 -11.51
N GLY A 302 11.67 5.27 -10.81
CA GLY A 302 11.15 4.08 -10.14
C GLY A 302 10.49 3.11 -11.10
N ASP A 303 10.25 1.89 -10.64
CA ASP A 303 9.44 0.90 -11.35
C ASP A 303 7.98 1.40 -11.42
N PRO A 304 7.41 1.59 -12.63
CA PRO A 304 6.03 2.06 -12.78
C PRO A 304 4.99 1.04 -12.34
N LYS A 305 5.39 -0.20 -12.01
CA LYS A 305 4.50 -1.26 -11.54
C LYS A 305 4.68 -1.54 -10.04
N ARG A 306 3.68 -2.20 -9.44
CA ARG A 306 3.82 -2.80 -8.11
C ARG A 306 4.96 -3.83 -8.15
N ASN A 307 5.74 -3.93 -7.08
CA ASN A 307 6.78 -4.94 -6.96
C ASN A 307 6.74 -5.57 -5.56
N LYS A 308 7.64 -6.55 -5.31
CA LYS A 308 7.74 -7.29 -4.03
C LYS A 308 7.83 -6.39 -2.79
N TYR A 309 8.28 -5.15 -2.95
CA TYR A 309 8.50 -4.19 -1.86
C TYR A 309 7.33 -3.23 -1.64
N GLY A 310 6.25 -3.33 -2.43
CA GLY A 310 5.01 -2.60 -2.21
C GLY A 310 4.42 -1.94 -3.46
N PRO A 311 3.28 -1.24 -3.30
CA PRO A 311 2.62 -0.50 -4.37
C PRO A 311 3.48 0.65 -4.89
N VAL A 312 3.15 1.14 -6.08
CA VAL A 312 3.82 2.32 -6.66
C VAL A 312 3.64 3.50 -5.72
N PRO A 313 4.73 4.17 -5.26
CA PRO A 313 4.63 5.33 -4.41
C PRO A 313 3.81 6.44 -5.09
N LYS A 314 2.89 7.04 -4.35
CA LYS A 314 2.22 8.28 -4.78
C LYS A 314 3.29 9.36 -4.99
N GLU A 315 3.17 10.10 -6.08
CA GLU A 315 4.11 11.18 -6.42
C GLU A 315 4.13 12.32 -5.40
#